data_AF-A0A1Z9M1Z9-F1
#
_entry.id   AF-A0A1Z9M1Z9-F1
#
_cell.length_a   1.000
_cell.length_b   1.000
_cell.length_c   1.000
_cell.angle_alpha   90.00
_cell.angle_beta   90.00
_cell.angle_gamma   90.00
#
_symmetry.space_group_name_H-M   'P 1'
#
loop_
_entity.id
_entity.type
_entity.pdbx_description
1 polymer ?
#
loop_
_entity_poly.entity_id
_entity_poly.type
_entity_poly.pdbx_seq_one_letter_code
_entity_poly.pdbx_strand_id
1 'polypeptide(L)'
;MAKITKVKGRQVFDSRGNPTVEAEVILDNEISATAISPSGASTGAFEAHELRDKDNNDFLGKSVKKAVENINKKIGLSLKGLDPTDQSKIDKILLDLDGSENKKNLGANATLAVSLANSKSAA
;
A
#
# COMPACT_ATOMS: atom_id res chain seq x y z
N MET A 1 17.19 -6.19 16.15
CA MET A 1 15.87 -5.68 15.73
C MET A 1 15.45 -6.45 14.50
N ALA A 2 14.18 -6.80 14.40
CA ALA A 2 13.64 -7.50 13.24
C ALA A 2 13.81 -6.62 11.98
N LYS A 3 13.90 -7.23 10.81
CA LYS A 3 14.03 -6.52 9.54
C LYS A 3 12.95 -6.95 8.57
N ILE A 4 12.47 -6.00 7.76
CA ILE A 4 11.53 -6.29 6.69
C ILE A 4 12.21 -7.21 5.66
N THR A 5 11.66 -8.41 5.45
CA THR A 5 12.16 -9.35 4.43
C THR A 5 11.38 -9.24 3.14
N LYS A 6 10.07 -8.98 3.24
CA LYS A 6 9.16 -8.95 2.10
C LYS A 6 7.95 -8.09 2.38
N VAL A 7 7.47 -7.41 1.33
CA VAL A 7 6.16 -6.76 1.30
C VAL A 7 5.37 -7.38 0.15
N LYS A 8 4.12 -7.78 0.41
CA LYS A 8 3.23 -8.34 -0.60
C LYS A 8 1.97 -7.50 -0.70
N GLY A 9 1.57 -7.14 -1.91
CA GLY A 9 0.28 -6.54 -2.21
C GLY A 9 -0.67 -7.55 -2.84
N ARG A 10 -1.97 -7.44 -2.53
CA ARG A 10 -3.03 -8.20 -3.19
C ARG A 10 -4.30 -7.36 -3.35
N GLN A 11 -5.11 -7.70 -4.35
CA GLN A 11 -6.43 -7.11 -4.54
C GLN A 11 -7.45 -7.90 -3.71
N VAL A 12 -8.23 -7.21 -2.89
CA VAL A 12 -9.35 -7.74 -2.10
C VAL A 12 -10.59 -6.87 -2.34
N PHE A 13 -11.69 -7.14 -1.64
CA PHE A 13 -12.94 -6.37 -1.77
C PHE A 13 -13.24 -5.52 -0.54
N ASP A 14 -13.72 -4.30 -0.76
CA ASP A 14 -14.29 -3.45 0.27
C ASP A 14 -15.71 -3.90 0.65
N SER A 15 -16.31 -3.25 1.66
CA SER A 15 -17.66 -3.56 2.15
C SER A 15 -18.78 -3.34 1.11
N ARG A 16 -18.48 -2.69 -0.02
CA ARG A 16 -19.41 -2.45 -1.12
C ARG A 16 -19.15 -3.37 -2.32
N GLY A 17 -18.23 -4.33 -2.18
CA GLY A 17 -17.84 -5.25 -3.25
C GLY A 17 -16.94 -4.61 -4.31
N ASN A 18 -16.38 -3.42 -4.08
CA ASN A 18 -15.41 -2.83 -5.01
C ASN A 18 -13.99 -3.31 -4.68
N PRO A 19 -13.12 -3.47 -5.68
CA PRO A 19 -11.72 -3.78 -5.42
C PRO A 19 -11.01 -2.71 -4.57
N THR A 20 -10.20 -3.18 -3.61
CA THR A 20 -9.26 -2.39 -2.82
C THR A 20 -7.96 -3.16 -2.58
N VAL A 21 -6.96 -2.48 -2.01
CA VAL A 21 -5.60 -2.99 -1.80
C VAL A 21 -5.44 -3.52 -0.38
N GLU A 22 -4.91 -4.74 -0.26
CA GLU A 22 -4.33 -5.24 0.98
C GLU A 22 -2.81 -5.35 0.83
N ALA A 23 -2.08 -4.92 1.86
CA ALA A 23 -0.64 -5.15 1.99
C ALA A 23 -0.34 -6.09 3.16
N GLU A 24 0.72 -6.88 3.03
CA GLU A 24 1.32 -7.71 4.06
C GLU A 24 2.80 -7.37 4.18
N VAL A 25 3.26 -7.06 5.39
CA VAL A 25 4.68 -6.87 5.71
C VAL A 25 5.14 -8.10 6.49
N ILE A 26 6.27 -8.68 6.07
CA ILE A 26 6.85 -9.90 6.64
C ILE A 26 8.27 -9.57 7.12
N LEU A 27 8.57 -9.96 8.34
CA LEU A 27 9.85 -9.73 9.00
C LEU A 27 10.76 -10.97 8.94
N ASP A 28 12.01 -10.84 9.36
CA ASP A 28 13.00 -11.93 9.41
C ASP A 28 12.81 -12.87 10.61
N ASN A 29 12.05 -12.46 11.61
CA ASN A 29 11.64 -13.25 12.76
C ASN A 29 10.25 -13.90 12.57
N GLU A 30 9.80 -14.05 11.32
CA GLU A 30 8.52 -14.67 10.92
C GLU A 30 7.25 -13.92 11.34
N ILE A 31 7.35 -12.80 12.05
CA ILE A 31 6.21 -11.92 12.29
C ILE A 31 5.73 -11.33 10.96
N SER A 32 4.42 -11.37 10.76
CA SER A 32 3.78 -10.66 9.66
C SER A 32 2.50 -9.98 10.10
N ALA A 33 2.13 -8.91 9.41
CA ALA A 33 0.87 -8.23 9.63
C ALA A 33 0.30 -7.70 8.31
N THR A 34 -1.03 -7.57 8.29
CA THR A 34 -1.77 -7.08 7.12
C THR A 34 -2.58 -5.83 7.41
N ALA A 35 -2.79 -5.04 6.36
CA ALA A 35 -3.73 -3.93 6.38
C ALA A 35 -4.40 -3.76 5.02
N ILE A 36 -5.69 -3.43 5.06
CA ILE A 36 -6.52 -3.16 3.88
C ILE A 36 -6.77 -1.65 3.83
N SER A 37 -6.52 -1.02 2.68
CA SER A 37 -6.87 0.39 2.49
C SER A 37 -8.39 0.54 2.40
N PRO A 38 -9.01 1.45 3.17
CA PRO A 38 -10.40 1.81 2.94
C PRO A 38 -10.53 2.59 1.62
N SER A 39 -11.76 2.73 1.14
CA SER A 39 -12.08 3.49 -0.07
C SER A 39 -13.35 4.33 0.15
N GLY A 40 -13.24 5.64 -0.06
CA GLY A 40 -14.36 6.57 0.08
C GLY A 40 -15.33 6.50 -1.10
N ALA A 41 -16.57 6.98 -0.91
CA ALA A 41 -17.49 7.28 -2.00
C ALA A 41 -17.43 8.75 -2.43
N SER A 42 -17.30 9.64 -1.45
CA SER A 42 -17.27 11.08 -1.60
C SER A 42 -15.85 11.56 -1.38
N THR A 43 -15.03 11.53 -2.43
CA THR A 43 -13.64 12.00 -2.40
C THR A 43 -13.60 13.49 -2.74
N GLY A 44 -13.04 14.31 -1.85
CA GLY A 44 -12.73 15.71 -2.13
C GLY A 44 -11.67 15.86 -3.22
N ALA A 45 -11.73 16.95 -4.00
CA ALA A 45 -10.82 17.20 -5.12
C ALA A 45 -9.33 17.31 -4.72
N PHE A 46 -9.05 17.56 -3.44
CA PHE A 46 -7.71 17.73 -2.89
C PHE A 46 -7.25 16.55 -2.02
N GLU A 47 -7.99 15.44 -2.01
CA GLU A 47 -7.56 14.22 -1.32
C GLU A 47 -6.36 13.57 -2.02
N ALA A 48 -5.61 12.77 -1.25
CA ALA A 48 -4.56 11.94 -1.80
C ALA A 48 -5.15 10.94 -2.82
N HIS A 49 -4.42 10.68 -3.90
CA HIS A 49 -4.96 10.00 -5.07
C HIS A 49 -5.06 8.48 -4.86
N GLU A 50 -6.29 7.95 -4.76
CA GLU A 50 -6.54 6.52 -4.86
C GLU A 50 -6.29 6.04 -6.30
N LEU A 51 -5.32 5.14 -6.49
CA LEU A 51 -4.95 4.64 -7.81
C LEU A 51 -5.84 3.44 -8.19
N ARG A 52 -6.56 3.59 -9.32
CA ARG A 52 -7.38 2.56 -9.97
C ARG A 52 -6.96 2.38 -11.43
N ASP A 53 -7.23 1.21 -12.00
CA ASP A 53 -6.74 0.83 -13.34
C ASP A 53 -7.55 1.47 -14.49
N LYS A 54 -8.82 1.85 -14.24
CA LYS A 54 -9.72 2.51 -15.22
C LYS A 54 -10.03 1.70 -16.49
N ASP A 55 -9.76 0.40 -16.49
CA ASP A 55 -10.24 -0.52 -17.53
C ASP A 55 -11.67 -1.00 -17.20
N ASN A 56 -12.66 -0.56 -17.99
CA ASN A 56 -14.07 -0.89 -17.75
C ASN A 56 -14.38 -2.39 -17.83
N ASN A 57 -13.53 -3.19 -18.47
CA ASN A 57 -13.69 -4.65 -18.51
C ASN A 57 -13.34 -5.32 -17.17
N ASP A 58 -12.54 -4.65 -16.33
CA ASP A 58 -12.10 -5.13 -15.03
C ASP A 58 -12.84 -4.37 -13.92
N PHE A 59 -13.87 -5.02 -13.35
CA PHE A 59 -14.64 -4.47 -12.22
C PHE A 59 -15.18 -3.04 -12.50
N LEU A 60 -15.63 -2.77 -13.73
CA LEU A 60 -16.15 -1.45 -14.14
C LEU A 60 -15.11 -0.33 -13.94
N GLY A 61 -13.83 -0.60 -14.22
CA GLY A 61 -12.75 0.38 -14.10
C GLY A 61 -12.22 0.55 -12.67
N LYS A 62 -12.74 -0.23 -11.72
CA LYS A 62 -12.43 -0.06 -10.29
C LYS A 62 -11.33 -0.97 -9.78
N SER A 63 -10.75 -1.83 -10.60
CA SER A 63 -9.62 -2.66 -10.19
C SER A 63 -8.42 -1.83 -9.72
N VAL A 64 -7.57 -2.45 -8.90
CA VAL A 64 -6.41 -1.82 -8.25
C VAL A 64 -5.12 -2.61 -8.53
N LYS A 65 -5.04 -3.31 -9.67
CA LYS A 65 -3.92 -4.16 -10.04
C LYS A 65 -2.62 -3.35 -10.14
N LYS A 66 -2.67 -2.12 -10.65
CA LYS A 66 -1.50 -1.23 -10.72
C LYS A 66 -0.98 -0.81 -9.35
N ALA A 67 -1.88 -0.54 -8.40
CA ALA A 67 -1.50 -0.23 -7.01
C ALA A 67 -0.86 -1.45 -6.33
N VAL A 68 -1.42 -2.64 -6.56
CA VAL A 68 -0.85 -3.92 -6.10
C VAL A 68 0.54 -4.18 -6.71
N GLU A 69 0.70 -3.90 -8.01
CA GLU A 69 1.99 -4.00 -8.69
C GLU A 69 3.03 -3.04 -8.11
N ASN A 70 2.64 -1.80 -7.82
CA ASN A 70 3.50 -0.81 -7.16
C ASN A 70 3.99 -1.32 -5.78
N ILE A 71 3.13 -1.98 -4.99
CA ILE A 71 3.56 -2.64 -3.75
C ILE A 71 4.63 -3.70 -4.04
N ASN A 72 4.30 -4.64 -4.93
CA ASN A 72 5.12 -5.83 -5.14
C ASN A 72 6.46 -5.55 -5.83
N LYS A 73 6.51 -4.57 -6.75
CA LYS A 73 7.69 -4.33 -7.61
C LYS A 73 8.51 -3.11 -7.21
N LYS A 74 7.93 -2.12 -6.52
CA LYS A 74 8.64 -0.88 -6.15
C LYS A 74 8.81 -0.79 -4.64
N ILE A 75 7.69 -0.70 -3.92
CA ILE A 75 7.71 -0.48 -2.46
C ILE A 75 8.43 -1.62 -1.74
N GLY A 76 8.10 -2.87 -2.07
CA GLY A 76 8.72 -4.03 -1.42
C GLY A 76 10.23 -4.13 -1.63
N LEU A 77 10.76 -3.65 -2.76
CA LEU A 77 12.21 -3.58 -2.99
C LEU A 77 12.85 -2.48 -2.14
N SER A 78 12.23 -1.30 -2.07
CA SER A 78 12.75 -0.15 -1.33
C SER A 78 12.75 -0.33 0.19
N LEU A 79 11.83 -1.14 0.73
CA LEU A 79 11.71 -1.35 2.18
C LEU A 79 12.48 -2.56 2.71
N LYS A 80 13.03 -3.40 1.83
CA LYS A 80 13.72 -4.63 2.23
C LYS A 80 14.96 -4.31 3.08
N GLY A 81 15.10 -5.00 4.21
CA GLY A 81 16.22 -4.87 5.14
C GLY A 81 16.11 -3.69 6.11
N LEU A 82 15.04 -2.90 6.04
CA LEU A 82 14.80 -1.80 6.97
C LEU A 82 14.22 -2.31 8.29
N ASP A 83 14.43 -1.49 9.32
CA ASP A 83 13.84 -1.68 10.64
C ASP A 83 12.37 -1.27 10.61
N PRO A 84 11.42 -2.17 10.91
CA PRO A 84 10.00 -1.86 10.87
C PRO A 84 9.57 -0.91 12.01
N THR A 85 10.38 -0.73 13.06
CA THR A 85 10.06 0.16 14.19
C THR A 85 10.29 1.64 13.86
N ASP A 86 11.08 1.94 12.81
CA ASP A 86 11.31 3.31 12.33
C ASP A 86 10.21 3.75 11.34
N GLN A 87 8.98 3.87 11.86
CA GLN A 87 7.79 4.19 11.06
C GLN A 87 7.97 5.47 10.24
N SER A 88 8.56 6.52 10.83
CA SER A 88 8.82 7.79 10.15
C SER A 88 9.73 7.63 8.93
N LYS A 89 10.76 6.78 9.01
CA LYS A 89 11.63 6.48 7.88
C LYS A 89 10.92 5.67 6.80
N ILE A 90 10.11 4.68 7.19
CA ILE A 90 9.30 3.90 6.24
C ILE A 90 8.37 4.82 5.46
N ASP A 91 7.60 5.66 6.16
CA ASP A 91 6.67 6.59 5.52
C ASP A 91 7.38 7.64 4.66
N LYS A 92 8.54 8.13 5.11
CA LYS A 92 9.37 9.02 4.29
C LYS A 92 9.82 8.36 2.99
N ILE A 93 10.26 7.11 3.03
CA ILE A 93 10.64 6.37 1.81
C ILE A 93 9.43 6.18 0.89
N LEU A 94 8.24 5.91 1.43
CA LEU A 94 7.02 5.79 0.63
C LEU A 94 6.68 7.11 -0.09
N LEU A 95 6.82 8.25 0.60
CA LEU A 95 6.60 9.57 0.03
C LEU A 95 7.65 9.93 -1.01
N ASP A 96 8.94 9.73 -0.69
CA ASP A 96 10.07 10.05 -1.56
C ASP A 96 10.06 9.16 -2.82
N LEU A 97 9.68 7.87 -2.70
CA LEU A 97 9.54 6.94 -3.82
C LEU A 97 8.37 7.29 -4.74
N ASP A 98 7.28 7.82 -4.19
CA ASP A 98 6.17 8.33 -5.00
C ASP A 98 6.56 9.61 -5.75
N GLY A 99 7.18 10.56 -5.05
CA GLY A 99 7.69 11.80 -5.63
C GLY A 99 6.62 12.78 -6.14
N SER A 100 5.34 12.55 -5.86
CA SER A 100 4.26 13.49 -6.17
C SER A 100 3.60 14.04 -4.92
N GLU A 101 3.04 15.25 -5.00
CA GLU A 101 2.41 15.92 -3.86
C GLU A 101 1.22 15.14 -3.29
N ASN A 102 0.49 14.42 -4.14
CA ASN A 102 -0.76 13.74 -3.80
C ASN A 102 -0.71 12.22 -3.93
N LYS A 103 0.48 11.60 -3.97
CA LYS A 103 0.66 10.14 -4.01
C LYS A 103 0.12 9.47 -5.28
N LYS A 104 0.08 10.18 -6.42
CA LYS A 104 -0.55 9.68 -7.66
C LYS A 104 0.26 8.61 -8.40
N ASN A 105 1.57 8.51 -8.14
CA ASN A 105 2.46 7.62 -8.90
C ASN A 105 2.41 6.18 -8.35
N LEU A 106 2.43 6.04 -7.03
CA LEU A 106 2.28 4.76 -6.32
C LEU A 106 0.82 4.46 -5.99
N GLY A 107 0.03 5.48 -5.68
CA GLY A 107 -1.32 5.39 -5.14
C GLY A 107 -1.34 5.55 -3.62
N ALA A 108 -2.21 6.44 -3.14
CA ALA A 108 -2.44 6.66 -1.71
C ALA A 108 -2.90 5.37 -1.00
N ASN A 109 -3.72 4.56 -1.69
CA ASN A 109 -4.16 3.24 -1.24
C ASN A 109 -3.00 2.23 -1.07
N ALA A 110 -2.00 2.25 -1.97
CA ALA A 110 -0.83 1.38 -1.85
C ALA A 110 0.07 1.80 -0.67
N THR A 111 0.38 3.10 -0.58
CA THR A 111 1.24 3.65 0.46
C THR A 111 0.63 3.50 1.85
N LEU A 112 -0.66 3.79 2.02
CA LEU A 112 -1.36 3.63 3.30
C LEU A 112 -1.43 2.17 3.74
N ALA A 113 -1.76 1.24 2.84
CA ALA A 113 -1.82 -0.18 3.18
C ALA A 113 -0.47 -0.70 3.71
N VAL A 114 0.63 -0.34 3.06
CA VAL A 114 1.98 -0.74 3.50
C VAL A 114 2.36 -0.06 4.82
N SER A 115 2.08 1.24 4.96
CA SER A 115 2.36 2.00 6.19
C SER A 115 1.69 1.38 7.42
N LEU A 116 0.40 1.05 7.32
CA LEU A 116 -0.35 0.42 8.40
C LEU A 116 0.08 -1.02 8.66
N ALA A 117 0.36 -1.80 7.61
CA ALA A 117 0.86 -3.17 7.77
C ALA A 117 2.23 -3.19 8.46
N ASN A 118 3.12 -2.24 8.14
CA ASN A 118 4.40 -2.08 8.82
C ASN A 118 4.20 -1.77 10.31
N SER A 119 3.39 -0.76 10.62
CA SER A 119 3.11 -0.37 12.01
C SER A 119 2.59 -1.54 12.84
N LYS A 120 1.69 -2.37 12.30
CA LYS A 120 1.18 -3.56 12.97
C LYS A 120 2.23 -4.65 13.15
N SER A 121 3.13 -4.84 12.18
CA SER A 121 4.21 -5.84 12.29
C SER A 121 5.27 -5.47 13.34
N ALA A 122 5.37 -4.19 13.69
CA ALA A 122 6.31 -3.65 14.66
C ALA A 122 5.77 -3.53 16.10
N ALA A 123 4.47 -3.78 16.30
CA ALA A 123 3.78 -3.69 17.59
C ALA A 123 3.97 -4.96 18.43
#